data_AF-A0A971TR89-F1
#
_entry.id   AF-A0A971TR89-F1
#
_cell.length_a   1.000
_cell.length_b   1.000
_cell.length_c   1.000
_cell.angle_alpha   90.00
_cell.angle_beta   90.00
_cell.angle_gamma   90.00
#
_symmetry.space_group_name_H-M   'P 1'
#
loop_
_entity.id
_entity.type
_entity.pdbx_description
1 polymer ?
#
loop_
_entity_poly.entity_id
_entity_poly.type
_entity_poly.pdbx_seq_one_letter_code
_entity_poly.pdbx_strand_id
1 'polypeptide(L)'
;MVPLPLGAVKPEGWLKDQLVVQANGLTGHLDEFWPSLAANPWKGGDGWERPPYYLDGLVGLAYLLEDERLIKKTQSWMDWIVTSSRGNGWFGPSQNNDRWPLAVALKVLTQYHEATGDPRALSVIQNYFRFLKDNPPDWPDNSWRGVRAMEHVVTAFWLHRRTGEPDVLNVARSIFENSFDWVGYFTDFPYPEEVLAQGVKYGHPSHVVNIAMAIKHPGVYFQLSKEPRHRDAVHQGLANLDRHHGQVTGRFSGDEHLAGRRPTQGTELCAVVEFMFSLENLIAVLGDVALADRLELLAYNANPGTCTADYWAHQYDQQANQVLVSVAKRQWSTNSDFSNLYGLEPNYGCCTANMHQGWPKFVSHMWMATPDQGLAAVAYGPNRVTAKVGQAGDEVTVTQETDYPFAGPIRMTIRAAQPVAFPLHLRIPHWAGGAKLVVAGETLPTQSGEFAVVNRTWKTGDVVELTLPMNLRTERRYNDAVSILRGPLYFSLRIGEKWTKLKSYHDTLPVIDWQIEPTTPWNYGLQIDPANPEASITQAVQHKPGKLPFDTDAAPVVLKARGRLIPQWQIEHHSAGETPVSPVTTDEPVTELELIPYGSTRLRITEFPVVR
;
A
#
# COMPACT_ATOMS: atom_id res chain seq x y z
N MET A 1 7.58 12.20 13.36
CA MET A 1 6.48 11.52 14.08
C MET A 1 6.93 10.10 14.44
N VAL A 2 6.14 9.34 15.19
CA VAL A 2 6.43 7.94 15.52
C VAL A 2 5.15 7.11 15.37
N PRO A 3 5.18 5.96 14.67
CA PRO A 3 4.03 5.06 14.61
C PRO A 3 3.59 4.63 16.02
N LEU A 4 2.28 4.55 16.23
CA LEU A 4 1.73 4.03 17.49
C LEU A 4 1.87 2.49 17.52
N PRO A 5 1.94 1.87 18.71
CA PRO A 5 1.99 0.41 18.82
C PRO A 5 0.80 -0.26 18.14
N LEU A 6 1.01 -1.44 17.54
CA LEU A 6 -0.07 -2.26 16.99
C LEU A 6 -1.23 -2.44 18.00
N GLY A 7 -2.45 -2.16 17.54
CA GLY A 7 -3.67 -2.21 18.36
C GLY A 7 -4.10 -0.87 18.97
N ALA A 8 -3.23 0.15 18.95
CA ALA A 8 -3.60 1.52 19.35
C ALA A 8 -4.63 2.13 18.40
N VAL A 9 -4.46 1.91 17.09
CA VAL A 9 -5.44 2.27 16.05
C VAL A 9 -6.25 1.03 15.70
N LYS A 10 -7.57 1.12 15.70
CA LYS A 10 -8.47 0.02 15.34
C LYS A 10 -9.46 0.47 14.26
N PRO A 11 -9.74 -0.38 13.26
CA PRO A 11 -10.65 -0.05 12.18
C PRO A 11 -12.11 -0.01 12.68
N GLU A 12 -12.93 0.83 12.07
CA GLU A 12 -14.38 0.90 12.27
C GLU A 12 -15.11 0.97 10.93
N GLY A 13 -16.45 1.00 10.94
CA GLY A 13 -17.27 1.15 9.73
C GLY A 13 -16.90 0.20 8.59
N TRP A 14 -16.91 0.72 7.36
CA TRP A 14 -16.58 -0.05 6.15
C TRP A 14 -15.14 -0.58 6.17
N LEU A 15 -14.21 0.14 6.81
CA LEU A 15 -12.79 -0.26 6.87
C LEU A 15 -12.62 -1.50 7.74
N LYS A 16 -13.38 -1.60 8.84
CA LYS A 16 -13.47 -2.84 9.63
C LYS A 16 -14.04 -3.98 8.80
N ASP A 17 -15.11 -3.73 8.04
CA ASP A 17 -15.70 -4.74 7.16
C ASP A 17 -14.68 -5.23 6.12
N GLN A 18 -13.87 -4.35 5.53
CA GLN A 18 -12.79 -4.70 4.60
C GLN A 18 -11.73 -5.61 5.25
N LEU A 19 -11.31 -5.33 6.49
CA LEU A 19 -10.38 -6.20 7.22
C LEU A 19 -11.03 -7.54 7.58
N VAL A 20 -12.32 -7.56 7.94
CA VAL A 20 -13.07 -8.81 8.18
C VAL A 20 -13.16 -9.66 6.92
N VAL A 21 -13.38 -9.04 5.76
CA VAL A 21 -13.37 -9.73 4.46
C VAL A 21 -12.00 -10.35 4.19
N GLN A 22 -10.92 -9.59 4.41
CA GLN A 22 -9.56 -10.11 4.31
C GLN A 22 -9.31 -11.29 5.27
N ALA A 23 -9.81 -11.22 6.51
CA ALA A 23 -9.69 -12.24 7.55
C ALA A 23 -10.49 -13.53 7.25
N ASN A 24 -11.55 -13.42 6.44
CA ASN A 24 -12.37 -14.54 5.99
C ASN A 24 -11.95 -15.05 4.60
N GLY A 25 -11.07 -14.34 3.90
CA GLY A 25 -10.46 -14.73 2.63
C GLY A 25 -9.14 -15.48 2.81
N LEU A 26 -8.25 -15.36 1.81
CA LEU A 26 -6.95 -16.05 1.82
C LEU A 26 -6.16 -15.80 3.11
N THR A 27 -6.13 -14.57 3.64
CA THR A 27 -5.31 -14.26 4.84
C THR A 27 -5.66 -15.11 6.05
N GLY A 28 -6.93 -15.47 6.24
CA GLY A 28 -7.34 -16.28 7.38
C GLY A 28 -7.20 -17.79 7.18
N HIS A 29 -6.99 -18.24 5.94
CA HIS A 29 -7.14 -19.63 5.54
C HIS A 29 -5.94 -20.20 4.76
N LEU A 30 -4.99 -19.37 4.31
CA LEU A 30 -3.95 -19.78 3.37
C LEU A 30 -3.08 -20.93 3.90
N ASP A 31 -2.75 -20.92 5.20
CA ASP A 31 -1.98 -21.97 5.88
C ASP A 31 -2.73 -23.30 6.04
N GLU A 32 -4.03 -23.35 5.73
CA GLU A 32 -4.84 -24.57 5.80
C GLU A 32 -4.64 -25.48 4.59
N PHE A 33 -4.22 -24.91 3.45
CA PHE A 33 -4.14 -25.66 2.18
C PHE A 33 -2.93 -25.32 1.31
N TRP A 34 -2.31 -24.14 1.42
CA TRP A 34 -1.20 -23.76 0.55
C TRP A 34 0.10 -24.45 1.01
N PRO A 35 0.74 -25.30 0.17
CA PRO A 35 1.91 -26.10 0.60
C PRO A 35 3.07 -25.30 1.18
N SER A 36 3.25 -24.04 0.76
CA SER A 36 4.31 -23.16 1.28
C SER A 36 4.13 -22.73 2.74
N LEU A 37 2.94 -22.92 3.30
CA LEU A 37 2.61 -22.58 4.69
C LEU A 37 2.07 -23.79 5.46
N ALA A 38 1.46 -24.75 4.75
CA ALA A 38 0.99 -25.99 5.32
C ALA A 38 2.14 -26.67 6.11
N ALA A 39 1.79 -27.23 7.27
CA ALA A 39 2.73 -27.81 8.23
C ALA A 39 3.74 -26.84 8.90
N ASN A 40 3.65 -25.53 8.64
CA ASN A 40 4.55 -24.52 9.21
C ASN A 40 6.02 -24.86 8.94
N PRO A 41 6.55 -24.55 7.75
CA PRO A 41 7.93 -24.90 7.40
C PRO A 41 8.95 -24.14 8.24
N TRP A 42 8.54 -23.12 9.00
CA TRP A 42 9.43 -22.53 9.98
C TRP A 42 9.73 -23.47 11.16
N LYS A 43 8.89 -24.48 11.45
CA LYS A 43 9.16 -25.57 12.41
C LYS A 43 10.15 -26.64 11.89
N GLY A 44 11.22 -26.23 11.20
CA GLY A 44 12.32 -27.12 10.79
C GLY A 44 12.34 -27.56 9.32
N GLY A 45 11.46 -27.01 8.49
CA GLY A 45 11.45 -27.18 7.03
C GLY A 45 12.17 -26.05 6.28
N ASP A 46 11.92 -25.96 4.97
CA ASP A 46 12.44 -24.92 4.08
C ASP A 46 11.34 -23.90 3.76
N GLY A 47 11.22 -22.89 4.61
CA GLY A 47 10.22 -21.83 4.47
C GLY A 47 10.75 -20.52 3.92
N TRP A 48 12.07 -20.37 3.76
CA TRP A 48 12.78 -19.09 3.48
C TRP A 48 11.96 -17.84 3.86
N GLU A 49 11.42 -17.08 2.89
CA GLU A 49 10.70 -15.82 3.11
C GLU A 49 9.15 -15.91 3.18
N ARG A 50 8.52 -16.98 2.69
CA ARG A 50 7.04 -17.02 2.50
C ARG A 50 6.26 -16.99 3.83
N PRO A 51 6.58 -17.78 4.87
CA PRO A 51 5.89 -17.69 6.15
C PRO A 51 6.10 -16.36 6.89
N PRO A 52 7.31 -15.77 6.96
CA PRO A 52 7.46 -14.42 7.50
C PRO A 52 6.58 -13.39 6.80
N TYR A 53 6.50 -13.42 5.47
CA TYR A 53 5.61 -12.52 4.73
C TYR A 53 4.15 -12.70 5.10
N TYR A 54 3.67 -13.95 5.14
CA TYR A 54 2.31 -14.26 5.57
C TYR A 54 2.02 -13.73 6.97
N LEU A 55 2.94 -13.97 7.91
CA LEU A 55 2.82 -13.52 9.29
C LEU A 55 2.90 -12.00 9.44
N ASP A 56 3.63 -11.30 8.55
CA ASP A 56 3.76 -9.85 8.55
C ASP A 56 2.41 -9.16 8.25
N GLY A 57 1.49 -9.85 7.59
CA GLY A 57 0.08 -9.45 7.48
C GLY A 57 -0.84 -10.06 8.54
N LEU A 58 -0.71 -11.36 8.82
CA LEU A 58 -1.62 -12.09 9.71
C LEU A 58 -1.59 -11.55 11.15
N VAL A 59 -0.40 -11.25 11.70
CA VAL A 59 -0.28 -10.70 13.06
C VAL A 59 -1.06 -9.39 13.17
N GLY A 60 -0.78 -8.44 12.28
CA GLY A 60 -1.48 -7.15 12.25
C GLY A 60 -3.00 -7.33 12.17
N LEU A 61 -3.46 -8.16 11.24
CA LEU A 61 -4.88 -8.40 11.03
C LEU A 61 -5.57 -9.00 12.26
N ALA A 62 -4.95 -10.00 12.89
CA ALA A 62 -5.50 -10.70 14.05
C ALA A 62 -5.74 -9.74 15.24
N TYR A 63 -4.74 -8.92 15.57
CA TYR A 63 -4.79 -8.04 16.73
C TYR A 63 -5.57 -6.74 16.47
N LEU A 64 -5.63 -6.25 15.23
CA LEU A 64 -6.48 -5.10 14.88
C LEU A 64 -7.97 -5.44 14.95
N LEU A 65 -8.35 -6.65 14.52
CA LEU A 65 -9.73 -7.14 14.56
C LEU A 65 -10.13 -7.73 15.91
N GLU A 66 -9.15 -8.05 16.76
CA GLU A 66 -9.36 -8.83 17.99
C GLU A 66 -10.01 -10.20 17.68
N ASP A 67 -9.64 -10.80 16.54
CA ASP A 67 -10.18 -12.08 16.09
C ASP A 67 -9.48 -13.23 16.84
N GLU A 68 -10.16 -13.84 17.82
CA GLU A 68 -9.61 -14.93 18.63
C GLU A 68 -9.12 -16.14 17.81
N ARG A 69 -9.75 -16.43 16.67
CA ARG A 69 -9.33 -17.54 15.79
C ARG A 69 -7.99 -17.20 15.16
N LEU A 70 -7.84 -15.99 14.62
CA LEU A 70 -6.57 -15.56 14.02
C LEU A 70 -5.47 -15.33 15.06
N ILE A 71 -5.81 -14.87 16.27
CA ILE A 71 -4.85 -14.74 17.38
C ILE A 71 -4.30 -16.11 17.76
N LYS A 72 -5.15 -17.13 17.94
CA LYS A 72 -4.71 -18.51 18.23
C LYS A 72 -3.82 -19.07 17.12
N LYS A 73 -4.20 -18.82 15.86
CA LYS A 73 -3.39 -19.19 14.69
C LYS A 73 -2.01 -18.53 14.77
N THR A 74 -1.96 -17.22 14.93
CA THR A 74 -0.73 -16.43 15.09
C THR A 74 0.16 -16.96 16.22
N GLN A 75 -0.41 -17.19 17.41
CA GLN A 75 0.32 -17.72 18.57
C GLN A 75 1.02 -19.04 18.25
N SER A 76 0.38 -19.94 17.51
CA SER A 76 0.96 -21.23 17.14
C SER A 76 2.23 -21.14 16.27
N TRP A 77 2.39 -20.03 15.53
CA TRP A 77 3.60 -19.69 14.80
C TRP A 77 4.61 -19.01 15.72
N MET A 78 4.16 -18.00 16.47
CA MET A 78 5.02 -17.16 17.29
C MET A 78 5.68 -17.93 18.43
N ASP A 79 5.00 -18.88 19.07
CA ASP A 79 5.58 -19.73 20.12
C ASP A 79 6.84 -20.48 19.65
N TRP A 80 6.89 -20.84 18.37
CA TRP A 80 8.08 -21.42 17.78
C TRP A 80 9.14 -20.35 17.46
N ILE A 81 8.76 -19.25 16.81
CA ILE A 81 9.71 -18.21 16.39
C ILE A 81 10.46 -17.64 17.60
N VAL A 82 9.75 -17.32 18.68
CA VAL A 82 10.36 -16.72 19.90
C VAL A 82 11.28 -17.68 20.65
N THR A 83 11.20 -18.99 20.36
CA THR A 83 12.08 -20.02 20.95
C THR A 83 13.17 -20.51 19.98
N SER A 84 13.18 -19.99 18.74
CA SER A 84 14.15 -20.38 17.71
C SER A 84 15.53 -19.71 17.81
N SER A 85 15.70 -18.75 18.74
CA SER A 85 16.97 -18.06 18.96
C SER A 85 18.06 -19.05 19.41
N ARG A 86 19.18 -19.04 18.70
CA ARG A 86 20.37 -19.84 18.99
C ARG A 86 21.31 -19.07 19.91
N GLY A 87 22.29 -19.76 20.50
CA GLY A 87 23.25 -19.16 21.44
C GLY A 87 24.11 -18.03 20.86
N ASN A 88 24.31 -18.00 19.54
CA ASN A 88 25.02 -16.94 18.85
C ASN A 88 24.14 -15.73 18.46
N GLY A 89 22.82 -15.79 18.70
CA GLY A 89 21.86 -14.75 18.34
C GLY A 89 21.19 -14.92 16.97
N TRP A 90 21.58 -15.90 16.15
CA TRP A 90 20.82 -16.28 14.95
C TRP A 90 19.47 -16.90 15.35
N PHE A 91 18.43 -16.77 14.53
CA PHE A 91 17.10 -17.33 14.80
C PHE A 91 16.43 -17.86 13.52
N GLY A 92 15.25 -18.46 13.66
CA GLY A 92 14.54 -19.06 12.54
C GLY A 92 15.04 -20.47 12.17
N PRO A 93 14.56 -21.03 11.04
CA PRO A 93 14.68 -22.45 10.72
C PRO A 93 16.14 -22.92 10.71
N SER A 94 16.40 -24.14 11.18
CA SER A 94 17.77 -24.68 11.32
C SER A 94 18.57 -24.61 10.02
N GLN A 95 17.90 -24.84 8.88
CA GLN A 95 18.48 -24.85 7.54
C GLN A 95 18.67 -23.45 6.95
N ASN A 96 18.10 -22.40 7.55
CA ASN A 96 18.25 -21.04 7.04
C ASN A 96 19.63 -20.47 7.39
N ASN A 97 20.40 -20.14 6.35
CA ASN A 97 21.68 -19.44 6.41
C ASN A 97 21.63 -18.04 5.76
N ASP A 98 20.45 -17.58 5.33
CA ASP A 98 20.25 -16.28 4.72
C ASP A 98 19.69 -15.26 5.73
N ARG A 99 20.22 -14.04 5.72
CA ARG A 99 19.76 -12.92 6.56
C ARG A 99 18.45 -12.32 6.04
N TRP A 100 18.14 -12.45 4.75
CA TRP A 100 16.95 -11.84 4.16
C TRP A 100 15.62 -12.22 4.84
N PRO A 101 15.25 -13.51 4.97
CA PRO A 101 13.97 -13.87 5.59
C PRO A 101 13.90 -13.48 7.08
N LEU A 102 15.05 -13.33 7.74
CA LEU A 102 15.12 -12.84 9.11
C LEU A 102 14.72 -11.36 9.20
N ALA A 103 15.03 -10.54 8.20
CA ALA A 103 14.59 -9.15 8.12
C ALA A 103 13.06 -9.03 8.14
N VAL A 104 12.37 -9.90 7.39
CA VAL A 104 10.90 -9.96 7.38
C VAL A 104 10.38 -10.46 8.72
N ALA A 105 10.97 -11.53 9.27
CA ALA A 105 10.56 -12.06 10.57
C ALA A 105 10.79 -11.07 11.74
N LEU A 106 11.78 -10.18 11.63
CA LEU A 106 11.95 -9.09 12.58
C LEU A 106 10.74 -8.15 12.59
N LYS A 107 10.16 -7.81 11.43
CA LYS A 107 8.91 -7.02 11.35
C LYS A 107 7.78 -7.74 12.09
N VAL A 108 7.62 -9.04 11.86
CA VAL A 108 6.64 -9.89 12.56
C VAL A 108 6.84 -9.84 14.08
N LEU A 109 8.08 -9.99 14.55
CA LEU A 109 8.42 -9.93 15.98
C LEU A 109 8.14 -8.56 16.59
N THR A 110 8.38 -7.46 15.85
CA THR A 110 8.04 -6.10 16.32
C THR A 110 6.54 -5.94 16.50
N GLN A 111 5.75 -6.33 15.50
CA GLN A 111 4.28 -6.28 15.56
C GLN A 111 3.74 -7.14 16.71
N TYR A 112 4.25 -8.37 16.85
CA TYR A 112 3.82 -9.28 17.90
C TYR A 112 4.17 -8.75 19.30
N HIS A 113 5.37 -8.20 19.49
CA HIS A 113 5.76 -7.58 20.76
C HIS A 113 4.86 -6.38 21.11
N GLU A 114 4.55 -5.53 20.12
CA GLU A 114 3.65 -4.38 20.34
C GLU A 114 2.23 -4.80 20.74
N ALA A 115 1.69 -5.83 20.09
CA ALA A 115 0.33 -6.28 20.37
C ALA A 115 0.18 -7.08 21.67
N THR A 116 1.24 -7.79 22.11
CA THR A 116 1.15 -8.74 23.23
C THR A 116 1.95 -8.35 24.47
N GLY A 117 2.96 -7.49 24.32
CA GLY A 117 3.95 -7.24 25.35
C GLY A 117 4.90 -8.40 25.62
N ASP A 118 4.90 -9.47 24.80
CA ASP A 118 5.73 -10.66 25.04
C ASP A 118 7.23 -10.29 24.99
N PRO A 119 7.96 -10.37 26.13
CA PRO A 119 9.36 -9.97 26.19
C PRO A 119 10.28 -10.93 25.43
N ARG A 120 9.84 -12.16 25.13
CA ARG A 120 10.64 -13.13 24.37
C ARG A 120 10.88 -12.63 22.94
N ALA A 121 9.88 -12.00 22.32
CA ALA A 121 10.03 -11.42 20.99
C ALA A 121 11.09 -10.31 20.96
N LEU A 122 11.06 -9.40 21.95
CA LEU A 122 12.09 -8.37 22.12
C LEU A 122 13.48 -8.98 22.33
N SER A 123 13.56 -10.06 23.10
CA SER A 123 14.81 -10.76 23.38
C SER A 123 15.43 -11.37 22.12
N VAL A 124 14.62 -11.99 21.25
CA VAL A 124 15.09 -12.49 19.94
C VAL A 124 15.63 -11.35 19.08
N ILE A 125 14.90 -10.24 18.99
CA ILE A 125 15.34 -9.05 18.24
C ILE A 125 16.70 -8.55 18.79
N GLN A 126 16.83 -8.34 20.10
CA GLN A 126 18.08 -7.88 20.72
C GLN A 126 19.25 -8.86 20.48
N ASN A 127 19.01 -10.16 20.62
CA ASN A 127 20.02 -11.19 20.39
C ASN A 127 20.51 -11.16 18.93
N TYR A 128 19.59 -10.98 17.97
CA TYR A 128 19.95 -10.90 16.55
C TYR A 128 20.71 -9.62 16.21
N PHE A 129 20.35 -8.47 16.78
CA PHE A 129 21.13 -7.24 16.60
C PHE A 129 22.53 -7.34 17.24
N ARG A 130 22.68 -8.05 18.35
CA ARG A 130 24.00 -8.41 18.90
C ARG A 130 24.79 -9.32 17.93
N PHE A 131 24.14 -10.33 17.34
CA PHE A 131 24.76 -11.14 16.29
C PHE A 131 25.26 -10.28 15.12
N LEU A 132 24.43 -9.36 14.59
CA LEU A 132 24.83 -8.47 13.49
C LEU A 132 25.98 -7.54 13.86
N LYS A 133 26.07 -7.11 15.13
CA LYS A 133 27.17 -6.29 15.64
C LYS A 133 28.48 -7.08 15.71
N ASP A 134 28.41 -8.29 16.22
CA ASP A 134 29.59 -9.11 16.56
C ASP A 134 30.13 -9.90 15.36
N ASN A 135 29.45 -9.85 14.21
CA ASN A 135 29.84 -10.55 12.99
C ASN A 135 30.06 -9.56 11.82
N PRO A 136 30.93 -9.89 10.85
CA PRO A 136 31.14 -9.04 9.68
C PRO A 136 29.85 -8.73 8.91
N PRO A 137 29.75 -7.55 8.28
CA PRO A 137 28.71 -7.26 7.29
C PRO A 137 28.71 -8.31 6.18
N ASP A 138 27.52 -8.77 5.78
CA ASP A 138 27.33 -9.72 4.68
C ASP A 138 26.13 -9.26 3.84
N TRP A 139 26.36 -8.21 3.07
CA TRP A 139 25.33 -7.52 2.29
C TRP A 139 25.76 -7.34 0.83
N PRO A 140 26.05 -8.43 0.08
CA PRO A 140 26.53 -8.29 -1.29
C PRO A 140 25.48 -7.63 -2.19
N ASP A 141 25.92 -6.61 -2.91
CA ASP A 141 25.14 -5.72 -3.78
C ASP A 141 24.38 -6.43 -4.93
N ASN A 142 24.76 -7.67 -5.23
CA ASN A 142 24.16 -8.51 -6.26
C ASN A 142 23.25 -9.63 -5.72
N SER A 143 22.82 -9.55 -4.45
CA SER A 143 21.99 -10.55 -3.78
C SER A 143 20.75 -9.94 -3.10
N TRP A 144 19.70 -10.75 -2.91
CA TRP A 144 18.50 -10.34 -2.16
C TRP A 144 18.83 -9.75 -0.79
N ARG A 145 19.68 -10.41 0.01
CA ARG A 145 20.02 -9.93 1.35
C ARG A 145 20.80 -8.62 1.35
N GLY A 146 21.56 -8.31 0.29
CA GLY A 146 22.29 -7.04 0.17
C GLY A 146 21.43 -5.90 -0.33
N VAL A 147 20.66 -6.11 -1.41
CA VAL A 147 19.76 -5.06 -1.94
C VAL A 147 18.57 -4.79 -1.02
N ARG A 148 18.19 -5.76 -0.17
CA ARG A 148 17.13 -5.63 0.83
C ARG A 148 17.64 -5.46 2.27
N ALA A 149 18.95 -5.23 2.46
CA ALA A 149 19.56 -5.13 3.79
C ALA A 149 18.90 -4.05 4.67
N MET A 150 18.42 -2.96 4.03
CA MET A 150 17.75 -1.84 4.69
C MET A 150 16.50 -2.22 5.50
N GLU A 151 15.86 -3.35 5.22
CA GLU A 151 14.68 -3.78 5.99
C GLU A 151 15.00 -4.02 7.47
N HIS A 152 16.24 -4.41 7.79
CA HIS A 152 16.73 -4.48 9.17
C HIS A 152 16.78 -3.12 9.85
N VAL A 153 17.08 -2.05 9.09
CA VAL A 153 17.27 -0.71 9.64
C VAL A 153 15.96 -0.17 10.23
N VAL A 154 14.81 -0.55 9.66
CA VAL A 154 13.49 -0.23 10.23
C VAL A 154 13.36 -0.79 11.65
N THR A 155 13.67 -2.07 11.84
CA THR A 155 13.66 -2.70 13.18
C THR A 155 14.74 -2.12 14.09
N ALA A 156 15.90 -1.72 13.56
CA ALA A 156 16.98 -1.12 14.35
C ALA A 156 16.50 0.16 15.04
N PHE A 157 15.86 1.08 14.30
CA PHE A 157 15.29 2.29 14.87
C PHE A 157 14.14 2.00 15.84
N TRP A 158 13.30 1.00 15.53
CA TRP A 158 12.25 0.55 16.44
C TRP A 158 12.81 0.06 17.78
N LEU A 159 13.89 -0.74 17.74
CA LEU A 159 14.55 -1.30 18.91
C LEU A 159 15.22 -0.20 19.73
N HIS A 160 16.01 0.66 19.08
CA HIS A 160 16.71 1.77 19.74
C HIS A 160 15.76 2.70 20.48
N ARG A 161 14.60 3.05 19.89
CA ARG A 161 13.59 3.90 20.55
C ARG A 161 13.05 3.29 21.85
N ARG A 162 13.10 1.96 21.99
CA ARG A 162 12.58 1.24 23.17
C ARG A 162 13.64 0.95 24.21
N THR A 163 14.85 0.63 23.79
CA THR A 163 15.91 0.17 24.70
C THR A 163 16.97 1.25 24.99
N GLY A 164 17.07 2.27 24.13
CA GLY A 164 18.13 3.28 24.21
C GLY A 164 19.52 2.75 23.86
N GLU A 165 19.64 1.49 23.41
CA GLU A 165 20.94 0.87 23.13
C GLU A 165 21.63 1.55 21.93
N PRO A 166 22.77 2.23 22.11
CA PRO A 166 23.43 2.97 21.03
C PRO A 166 24.06 2.05 19.97
N ASP A 167 24.49 0.85 20.36
CA ASP A 167 25.09 -0.14 19.47
C ASP A 167 24.16 -0.57 18.33
N VAL A 168 22.84 -0.52 18.55
CA VAL A 168 21.84 -0.83 17.51
C VAL A 168 21.93 0.17 16.36
N LEU A 169 22.22 1.45 16.64
CA LEU A 169 22.41 2.46 15.60
C LEU A 169 23.75 2.31 14.88
N ASN A 170 24.77 1.74 15.53
CA ASN A 170 26.02 1.37 14.86
C ASN A 170 25.80 0.24 13.85
N VAL A 171 24.94 -0.74 14.18
CA VAL A 171 24.52 -1.77 13.22
C VAL A 171 23.76 -1.15 12.04
N ALA A 172 22.82 -0.23 12.30
CA ALA A 172 22.11 0.49 11.23
C ALA A 172 23.07 1.25 10.29
N ARG A 173 24.08 1.93 10.85
CA ARG A 173 25.14 2.60 10.08
C ARG A 173 25.95 1.61 9.25
N SER A 174 26.39 0.52 9.85
CA SER A 174 27.15 -0.53 9.17
C SER A 174 26.38 -1.12 7.98
N ILE A 175 25.06 -1.36 8.13
CA ILE A 175 24.21 -1.80 7.03
C ILE A 175 24.19 -0.76 5.90
N PHE A 176 23.97 0.51 6.22
CA PHE A 176 23.96 1.58 5.21
C PHE A 176 25.30 1.68 4.46
N GLU A 177 26.42 1.60 5.17
CA GLU A 177 27.77 1.74 4.59
C GLU A 177 28.23 0.52 3.77
N ASN A 178 27.67 -0.66 4.03
CA ASN A 178 28.16 -1.91 3.45
C ASN A 178 27.13 -2.64 2.56
N SER A 179 25.98 -2.02 2.25
CA SER A 179 24.94 -2.58 1.38
C SER A 179 24.78 -1.79 0.07
N PHE A 180 23.79 -2.16 -0.75
CA PHE A 180 23.55 -1.51 -2.05
C PHE A 180 23.27 0.00 -1.90
N ASP A 181 23.94 0.83 -2.72
CA ASP A 181 23.82 2.29 -2.68
C ASP A 181 22.50 2.77 -3.31
N TRP A 182 21.44 2.70 -2.51
CA TRP A 182 20.13 3.21 -2.89
C TRP A 182 20.08 4.75 -2.98
N VAL A 183 20.99 5.48 -2.31
CA VAL A 183 21.04 6.95 -2.40
C VAL A 183 21.55 7.37 -3.77
N GLY A 184 22.68 6.79 -4.19
CA GLY A 184 23.22 6.94 -5.54
C GLY A 184 22.20 6.50 -6.60
N TYR A 185 21.58 5.32 -6.42
CA TYR A 185 20.54 4.82 -7.33
C TYR A 185 19.38 5.80 -7.57
N PHE A 186 18.84 6.43 -6.52
CA PHE A 186 17.70 7.34 -6.70
C PHE A 186 18.10 8.72 -7.23
N THR A 187 19.34 9.15 -6.99
CA THR A 187 19.84 10.45 -7.44
C THR A 187 20.38 10.40 -8.88
N ASP A 188 21.05 9.31 -9.26
CA ASP A 188 21.52 9.00 -10.61
C ASP A 188 20.75 7.79 -11.15
N PHE A 189 19.49 8.02 -11.53
CA PHE A 189 18.54 6.95 -11.82
C PHE A 189 18.91 6.15 -13.09
N PRO A 190 19.16 4.84 -12.98
CA PRO A 190 19.80 4.08 -14.06
C PRO A 190 18.84 3.52 -15.11
N TYR A 191 17.52 3.65 -14.93
CA TYR A 191 16.51 3.07 -15.84
C TYR A 191 15.57 4.10 -16.47
N PRO A 192 16.05 5.22 -17.03
CA PRO A 192 15.17 6.13 -17.75
C PRO A 192 14.60 5.45 -19.02
N GLU A 193 13.55 6.05 -19.62
CA GLU A 193 12.80 5.47 -20.75
C GLU A 193 13.70 5.19 -21.96
N GLU A 194 14.73 6.01 -22.17
CA GLU A 194 15.73 5.86 -23.24
C GLU A 194 16.60 4.61 -23.06
N VAL A 195 16.91 4.24 -21.81
CA VAL A 195 17.66 3.02 -21.48
C VAL A 195 16.77 1.79 -21.68
N LEU A 196 15.50 1.86 -21.25
CA LEU A 196 14.54 0.79 -21.53
C LEU A 196 14.41 0.49 -23.03
N ALA A 197 14.33 1.54 -23.86
CA ALA A 197 14.20 1.42 -25.30
C ALA A 197 15.41 0.76 -26.00
N GLN A 198 16.60 0.80 -25.38
CA GLN A 198 17.83 0.20 -25.91
C GLN A 198 18.02 -1.26 -25.48
N GLY A 199 17.15 -1.77 -24.61
CA GLY A 199 17.24 -3.09 -24.02
C GLY A 199 18.07 -3.08 -22.73
N VAL A 200 17.50 -3.63 -21.65
CA VAL A 200 18.12 -3.64 -20.33
C VAL A 200 18.47 -5.05 -19.91
N LYS A 201 19.63 -5.19 -19.26
CA LYS A 201 19.93 -6.41 -18.50
C LYS A 201 19.23 -6.32 -17.15
N TYR A 202 18.18 -7.12 -17.00
CA TYR A 202 17.46 -7.20 -15.75
C TYR A 202 18.31 -7.75 -14.60
N GLY A 203 18.06 -7.24 -13.41
CA GLY A 203 18.71 -7.67 -12.18
C GLY A 203 18.04 -7.10 -10.93
N HIS A 204 18.64 -7.33 -9.77
CA HIS A 204 18.10 -6.87 -8.49
C HIS A 204 17.78 -5.35 -8.45
N PRO A 205 18.57 -4.44 -9.04
CA PRO A 205 18.25 -3.01 -9.00
C PRO A 205 17.13 -2.58 -9.95
N SER A 206 16.80 -3.36 -10.99
CA SER A 206 15.62 -3.10 -11.83
C SER A 206 14.34 -3.71 -11.26
N HIS A 207 14.46 -4.53 -10.20
CA HIS A 207 13.34 -5.29 -9.64
C HIS A 207 12.40 -4.39 -8.84
N VAL A 208 11.12 -4.33 -9.22
CA VAL A 208 10.18 -3.33 -8.70
C VAL A 208 9.89 -3.45 -7.21
N VAL A 209 9.83 -4.67 -6.66
CA VAL A 209 9.66 -4.85 -5.21
C VAL A 209 10.89 -4.34 -4.45
N ASN A 210 12.09 -4.51 -5.00
CA ASN A 210 13.31 -4.03 -4.33
C ASN A 210 13.30 -2.51 -4.28
N ILE A 211 12.89 -1.87 -5.37
CA ILE A 211 12.74 -0.42 -5.46
C ILE A 211 11.64 0.09 -4.50
N ALA A 212 10.48 -0.57 -4.50
CA ALA A 212 9.35 -0.25 -3.62
C ALA A 212 9.73 -0.36 -2.13
N MET A 213 10.50 -1.39 -1.78
CA MET A 213 11.07 -1.54 -0.44
C MET A 213 12.14 -0.50 -0.15
N ALA A 214 13.03 -0.21 -1.11
CA ALA A 214 14.22 0.59 -0.87
C ALA A 214 14.01 2.10 -0.92
N ILE A 215 12.91 2.60 -1.49
CA ILE A 215 12.62 4.04 -1.53
C ILE A 215 12.59 4.68 -0.13
N LYS A 216 12.27 3.90 0.91
CA LYS A 216 12.36 4.38 2.31
C LYS A 216 13.79 4.50 2.82
N HIS A 217 14.76 3.79 2.25
CA HIS A 217 16.10 3.62 2.83
C HIS A 217 16.83 4.94 3.06
N PRO A 218 16.93 5.87 2.09
CA PRO A 218 17.57 7.17 2.31
C PRO A 218 16.88 7.96 3.43
N GLY A 219 15.54 7.99 3.43
CA GLY A 219 14.76 8.69 4.45
C GLY A 219 14.89 8.06 5.84
N VAL A 220 14.85 6.75 5.97
CA VAL A 220 15.05 6.06 7.26
C VAL A 220 16.46 6.36 7.80
N TYR A 221 17.49 6.32 6.96
CA TYR A 221 18.87 6.64 7.35
C TYR A 221 19.09 8.13 7.65
N PHE A 222 18.31 9.03 7.06
CA PHE A 222 18.33 10.46 7.36
C PHE A 222 18.13 10.74 8.87
N GLN A 223 17.39 9.88 9.58
CA GLN A 223 17.26 9.99 11.03
C GLN A 223 18.61 9.98 11.77
N LEU A 224 19.60 9.24 11.28
CA LEU A 224 20.94 9.15 11.86
C LEU A 224 21.89 10.19 11.28
N SER A 225 21.96 10.27 9.95
CA SER A 225 22.94 11.15 9.27
C SER A 225 22.61 12.63 9.38
N LYS A 226 21.32 13.00 9.43
CA LYS A 226 20.83 14.39 9.35
C LYS A 226 21.28 15.15 8.11
N GLU A 227 21.85 14.48 7.11
CA GLU A 227 22.33 15.08 5.88
C GLU A 227 21.17 15.27 4.89
N PRO A 228 20.91 16.50 4.39
CA PRO A 228 19.78 16.78 3.51
C PRO A 228 19.72 15.87 2.27
N ARG A 229 20.88 15.47 1.71
CA ARG A 229 20.96 14.59 0.53
C ARG A 229 20.18 13.29 0.70
N HIS A 230 20.09 12.73 1.92
CA HIS A 230 19.38 11.48 2.15
C HIS A 230 17.86 11.67 2.15
N ARG A 231 17.37 12.81 2.66
CA ARG A 231 15.96 13.19 2.49
C ARG A 231 15.66 13.46 1.03
N ASP A 232 16.49 14.28 0.38
CA ASP A 232 16.26 14.76 -0.98
C ASP A 232 16.29 13.60 -2.00
N ALA A 233 17.12 12.58 -1.77
CA ALA A 233 17.15 11.36 -2.58
C ALA A 233 15.80 10.61 -2.61
N VAL A 234 15.00 10.65 -1.53
CA VAL A 234 13.65 10.05 -1.53
C VAL A 234 12.76 10.76 -2.55
N HIS A 235 12.69 12.08 -2.48
CA HIS A 235 11.84 12.88 -3.37
C HIS A 235 12.32 12.81 -4.82
N GLN A 236 13.64 12.82 -5.04
CA GLN A 236 14.21 12.65 -6.37
C GLN A 236 13.94 11.25 -6.93
N GLY A 237 14.06 10.21 -6.12
CA GLY A 237 13.70 8.84 -6.48
C GLY A 237 12.23 8.72 -6.89
N LEU A 238 11.31 9.27 -6.10
CA LEU A 238 9.88 9.29 -6.43
C LEU A 238 9.60 10.04 -7.75
N ALA A 239 10.22 11.21 -7.94
CA ALA A 239 10.07 11.99 -9.16
C ALA A 239 10.63 11.26 -10.40
N ASN A 240 11.74 10.53 -10.26
CA ASN A 240 12.32 9.73 -11.33
C ASN A 240 11.42 8.54 -11.68
N LEU A 241 10.91 7.82 -10.67
CA LEU A 241 9.95 6.74 -10.88
C LEU A 241 8.68 7.25 -11.59
N ASP A 242 8.15 8.40 -11.18
CA ASP A 242 6.98 8.99 -11.83
C ASP A 242 7.24 9.38 -13.28
N ARG A 243 8.38 10.02 -13.54
CA ARG A 243 8.77 10.50 -14.86
C ARG A 243 8.93 9.35 -15.86
N HIS A 244 9.53 8.24 -15.43
CA HIS A 244 9.95 7.18 -16.35
C HIS A 244 9.05 5.94 -16.32
N HIS A 245 8.36 5.68 -15.22
CA HIS A 245 7.54 4.48 -15.02
C HIS A 245 6.20 4.75 -14.31
N GLY A 246 5.87 6.01 -14.03
CA GLY A 246 4.68 6.38 -13.29
C GLY A 246 3.40 5.96 -14.01
N GLN A 247 2.50 5.31 -13.26
CA GLN A 247 1.16 4.99 -13.70
C GLN A 247 0.13 5.68 -12.80
N VAL A 248 -1.14 5.65 -13.23
CA VAL A 248 -2.28 5.98 -12.35
C VAL A 248 -2.21 5.21 -11.03
N THR A 249 -3.02 5.61 -10.04
CA THR A 249 -3.06 4.98 -8.70
C THR A 249 -1.79 5.17 -7.85
N GLY A 250 -0.89 6.07 -8.27
CA GLY A 250 0.31 6.43 -7.50
C GLY A 250 1.41 5.37 -7.51
N ARG A 251 1.26 4.32 -8.34
CA ARG A 251 2.24 3.25 -8.55
C ARG A 251 3.19 3.57 -9.70
N PHE A 252 4.24 2.78 -9.80
CA PHE A 252 5.10 2.71 -10.98
C PHE A 252 5.00 1.32 -11.60
N SER A 253 5.22 1.23 -12.90
CA SER A 253 5.13 -0.02 -13.64
C SER A 253 6.33 -0.94 -13.40
N GLY A 254 6.04 -2.22 -13.37
CA GLY A 254 6.97 -3.28 -13.62
C GLY A 254 6.41 -4.64 -13.24
N ASP A 255 6.62 -5.58 -14.15
CA ASP A 255 6.23 -6.98 -14.13
C ASP A 255 7.46 -7.82 -13.76
N GLU A 256 7.89 -7.67 -12.50
CA GLU A 256 9.24 -7.89 -11.94
C GLU A 256 10.19 -6.73 -12.20
N HIS A 257 10.25 -6.19 -13.41
CA HIS A 257 11.22 -5.15 -13.77
C HIS A 257 10.56 -3.88 -14.27
N LEU A 258 11.18 -2.72 -13.99
CA LEU A 258 10.69 -1.41 -14.44
C LEU A 258 10.37 -1.42 -15.95
N ALA A 259 9.15 -1.01 -16.30
CA ALA A 259 8.58 -1.32 -17.62
C ALA A 259 8.10 -0.10 -18.45
N GLY A 260 8.31 1.12 -17.95
CA GLY A 260 7.94 2.35 -18.67
C GLY A 260 6.51 2.82 -18.40
N ARG A 261 6.05 3.90 -19.05
CA ARG A 261 4.77 4.54 -18.66
C ARG A 261 3.51 3.99 -19.33
N ARG A 262 3.63 3.03 -20.24
CA ARG A 262 2.46 2.50 -20.98
C ARG A 262 1.42 1.94 -19.99
N PRO A 263 0.12 2.24 -20.13
CA PRO A 263 -0.92 1.76 -19.20
C PRO A 263 -1.19 0.26 -19.33
N THR A 264 -0.62 -0.36 -20.36
CA THR A 264 -0.63 -1.80 -20.60
C THR A 264 0.51 -2.53 -19.90
N GLN A 265 1.43 -1.82 -19.24
CA GLN A 265 2.46 -2.46 -18.44
C GLN A 265 1.91 -2.88 -17.08
N GLY A 266 2.38 -4.04 -16.61
CA GLY A 266 2.02 -4.59 -15.31
C GLY A 266 2.61 -3.77 -14.15
N THR A 267 2.01 -3.92 -12.97
CA THR A 267 2.70 -3.69 -11.69
C THR A 267 2.41 -4.87 -10.79
N GLU A 268 3.48 -5.44 -10.25
CA GLU A 268 3.43 -6.53 -9.28
C GLU A 268 2.72 -6.11 -7.97
N LEU A 269 1.87 -6.98 -7.41
CA LEU A 269 1.17 -6.73 -6.14
C LEU A 269 2.12 -6.53 -4.95
N CYS A 270 3.23 -7.28 -4.87
CA CYS A 270 4.25 -7.07 -3.84
C CYS A 270 4.79 -5.63 -3.86
N ALA A 271 5.01 -5.07 -5.05
CA ALA A 271 5.50 -3.69 -5.17
C ALA A 271 4.49 -2.69 -4.59
N VAL A 272 3.17 -2.94 -4.74
CA VAL A 272 2.12 -2.09 -4.15
C VAL A 272 2.20 -2.10 -2.62
N VAL A 273 2.14 -3.27 -2.00
CA VAL A 273 2.06 -3.36 -0.52
C VAL A 273 3.38 -3.00 0.16
N GLU A 274 4.52 -3.27 -0.46
CA GLU A 274 5.82 -2.82 0.06
C GLU A 274 6.03 -1.32 -0.12
N PHE A 275 5.51 -0.74 -1.20
CA PHE A 275 5.57 0.70 -1.39
C PHE A 275 4.69 1.43 -0.39
N MET A 276 3.50 0.90 -0.08
CA MET A 276 2.66 1.39 1.02
C MET A 276 3.45 1.39 2.34
N PHE A 277 4.08 0.27 2.71
CA PHE A 277 4.89 0.20 3.94
C PHE A 277 6.09 1.15 3.93
N SER A 278 6.71 1.36 2.77
CA SER A 278 7.78 2.36 2.63
C SER A 278 7.30 3.78 2.85
N LEU A 279 6.13 4.14 2.30
CA LEU A 279 5.53 5.46 2.49
C LEU A 279 5.12 5.68 3.95
N GLU A 280 4.54 4.69 4.62
CA GLU A 280 4.21 4.76 6.06
C GLU A 280 5.44 5.11 6.91
N ASN A 281 6.58 4.48 6.64
CA ASN A 281 7.85 4.79 7.32
C ASN A 281 8.37 6.18 6.96
N LEU A 282 8.30 6.56 5.67
CA LEU A 282 8.77 7.88 5.22
C LEU A 282 7.90 9.02 5.79
N ILE A 283 6.59 8.85 5.91
CA ILE A 283 5.68 9.81 6.56
C ILE A 283 6.08 9.98 8.02
N ALA A 284 6.34 8.88 8.74
CA ALA A 284 6.77 8.96 10.13
C ALA A 284 8.07 9.77 10.28
N VAL A 285 9.02 9.61 9.35
CA VAL A 285 10.33 10.25 9.43
C VAL A 285 10.32 11.70 8.93
N LEU A 286 9.67 11.96 7.80
CA LEU A 286 9.75 13.23 7.08
C LEU A 286 8.56 14.15 7.33
N GLY A 287 7.39 13.60 7.68
CA GLY A 287 6.17 14.37 7.91
C GLY A 287 5.61 15.07 6.67
N ASP A 288 5.99 14.64 5.47
CA ASP A 288 5.54 15.23 4.21
C ASP A 288 4.15 14.71 3.80
N VAL A 289 3.21 15.64 3.58
CA VAL A 289 1.84 15.37 3.14
C VAL A 289 1.78 14.67 1.79
N ALA A 290 2.70 14.94 0.87
CA ALA A 290 2.72 14.34 -0.47
C ALA A 290 2.91 12.81 -0.41
N LEU A 291 3.66 12.33 0.58
CA LEU A 291 3.85 10.90 0.82
C LEU A 291 2.56 10.22 1.30
N ALA A 292 1.81 10.89 2.18
CA ALA A 292 0.52 10.41 2.66
C ALA A 292 -0.54 10.46 1.56
N ASP A 293 -0.52 11.47 0.70
CA ASP A 293 -1.38 11.53 -0.48
C ASP A 293 -1.14 10.33 -1.39
N ARG A 294 0.13 9.99 -1.67
CA ARG A 294 0.47 8.80 -2.45
C ARG A 294 0.09 7.49 -1.76
N LEU A 295 0.27 7.39 -0.44
CA LEU A 295 -0.14 6.21 0.33
C LEU A 295 -1.65 5.93 0.14
N GLU A 296 -2.48 6.96 0.20
CA GLU A 296 -3.92 6.82 -0.02
C GLU A 296 -4.27 6.43 -1.47
N LEU A 297 -3.50 6.90 -2.46
CA LEU A 297 -3.69 6.45 -3.85
C LEU A 297 -3.45 4.94 -3.98
N LEU A 298 -2.40 4.40 -3.36
CA LEU A 298 -2.12 2.96 -3.39
C LEU A 298 -3.18 2.17 -2.60
N ALA A 299 -3.48 2.60 -1.37
CA ALA A 299 -4.37 1.91 -0.46
C ALA A 299 -5.81 1.79 -0.99
N TYR A 300 -6.34 2.87 -1.59
CA TYR A 300 -7.74 2.91 -2.04
C TYR A 300 -7.94 2.58 -3.53
N ASN A 301 -6.86 2.34 -4.28
CA ASN A 301 -6.94 2.00 -5.70
C ASN A 301 -6.12 0.75 -6.04
N ALA A 302 -4.79 0.86 -6.03
CA ALA A 302 -3.91 -0.20 -6.51
C ALA A 302 -4.05 -1.49 -5.71
N ASN A 303 -4.15 -1.39 -4.38
CA ASN A 303 -4.29 -2.55 -3.50
C ASN A 303 -5.62 -3.31 -3.75
N PRO A 304 -6.82 -2.73 -3.55
CA PRO A 304 -8.08 -3.41 -3.81
C PRO A 304 -8.28 -3.77 -5.30
N GLY A 305 -7.69 -3.00 -6.22
CA GLY A 305 -7.77 -3.29 -7.65
C GLY A 305 -7.08 -4.59 -8.08
N THR A 306 -6.16 -5.12 -7.26
CA THR A 306 -5.41 -6.36 -7.54
C THR A 306 -5.99 -7.58 -6.82
N CYS A 307 -7.03 -7.41 -6.02
CA CYS A 307 -7.69 -8.48 -5.27
C CYS A 307 -9.15 -8.65 -5.74
N THR A 308 -9.70 -9.85 -5.61
CA THR A 308 -11.17 -10.00 -5.67
C THR A 308 -11.80 -9.35 -4.45
N ALA A 309 -13.07 -8.93 -4.57
CA ALA A 309 -13.74 -8.19 -3.51
C ALA A 309 -13.87 -9.02 -2.22
N ASP A 310 -13.96 -10.35 -2.34
CA ASP A 310 -14.04 -11.32 -1.25
C ASP A 310 -12.66 -11.77 -0.71
N TYR A 311 -11.56 -11.24 -1.26
CA TYR A 311 -10.18 -11.56 -0.87
C TYR A 311 -9.76 -13.03 -1.05
N TRP A 312 -10.46 -13.78 -1.91
CA TRP A 312 -10.14 -15.19 -2.21
C TRP A 312 -9.20 -15.41 -3.40
N ALA A 313 -8.94 -14.36 -4.19
CA ALA A 313 -7.99 -14.39 -5.29
C ALA A 313 -7.32 -13.02 -5.49
N HIS A 314 -6.13 -13.02 -6.08
CA HIS A 314 -5.37 -11.81 -6.40
C HIS A 314 -4.62 -11.96 -7.73
N GLN A 315 -4.24 -10.84 -8.36
CA GLN A 315 -3.33 -10.84 -9.51
C GLN A 315 -1.88 -10.70 -9.07
N TYR A 316 -0.96 -11.24 -9.89
CA TYR A 316 0.45 -10.88 -9.79
C TYR A 316 0.63 -9.49 -10.39
N ASP A 317 0.28 -9.32 -11.67
CA ASP A 317 0.42 -8.07 -12.43
C ASP A 317 -0.95 -7.46 -12.77
N GLN A 318 -1.19 -6.25 -12.26
CA GLN A 318 -2.31 -5.41 -12.67
C GLN A 318 -1.91 -4.38 -13.74
N GLN A 319 -2.80 -4.07 -14.67
CA GLN A 319 -2.62 -3.01 -15.68
C GLN A 319 -3.58 -1.83 -15.44
N ALA A 320 -3.16 -0.63 -15.82
CA ALA A 320 -4.01 0.56 -15.74
C ALA A 320 -5.13 0.52 -16.81
N ASN A 321 -4.83 -0.03 -17.98
CA ASN A 321 -5.80 -0.38 -19.00
C ASN A 321 -5.83 -1.91 -19.16
N GLN A 322 -6.64 -2.59 -18.34
CA GLN A 322 -6.80 -4.04 -18.29
C GLN A 322 -8.14 -4.46 -18.90
N VAL A 323 -8.14 -4.84 -20.18
CA VAL A 323 -9.39 -5.14 -20.93
C VAL A 323 -9.67 -6.64 -21.06
N LEU A 324 -8.72 -7.47 -20.64
CA LEU A 324 -8.79 -8.92 -20.65
C LEU A 324 -7.92 -9.45 -19.51
N VAL A 325 -8.45 -10.36 -18.70
CA VAL A 325 -7.69 -11.15 -17.72
C VAL A 325 -7.67 -12.59 -18.19
N SER A 326 -6.50 -13.17 -18.48
CA SER A 326 -6.37 -14.51 -19.07
C SER A 326 -4.95 -15.07 -18.97
N VAL A 327 -4.77 -16.35 -19.29
CA VAL A 327 -3.46 -17.02 -19.46
C VAL A 327 -2.83 -16.77 -20.83
N ALA A 328 -3.27 -15.73 -21.54
CA ALA A 328 -2.75 -15.44 -22.86
C ALA A 328 -1.42 -14.67 -22.80
N LYS A 329 -0.56 -14.96 -23.78
CA LYS A 329 0.76 -14.34 -23.90
C LYS A 329 0.66 -12.82 -24.02
N ARG A 330 1.38 -12.12 -23.14
CA ARG A 330 1.53 -10.66 -23.11
C ARG A 330 3.00 -10.28 -23.22
N GLN A 331 3.26 -8.98 -23.35
CA GLN A 331 4.60 -8.43 -23.47
C GLN A 331 5.22 -8.20 -22.08
N TRP A 332 5.22 -9.24 -21.26
CA TRP A 332 5.85 -9.16 -19.95
C TRP A 332 7.37 -9.19 -20.06
N SER A 333 8.08 -8.52 -19.16
CA SER A 333 9.56 -8.53 -19.14
C SER A 333 10.11 -9.93 -18.86
N THR A 334 9.79 -10.49 -17.70
CA THR A 334 10.23 -11.84 -17.27
C THR A 334 9.10 -12.72 -16.75
N ASN A 335 7.89 -12.18 -16.65
CA ASN A 335 6.74 -12.84 -16.05
C ASN A 335 6.03 -13.81 -16.99
N SER A 336 5.43 -14.86 -16.41
CA SER A 336 4.70 -15.88 -17.16
C SER A 336 3.33 -15.42 -17.62
N ASP A 337 2.70 -16.18 -18.52
CA ASP A 337 1.35 -15.86 -19.02
C ASP A 337 0.27 -15.96 -17.92
N PHE A 338 0.57 -16.60 -16.79
CA PHE A 338 -0.34 -16.71 -15.63
C PHE A 338 -0.39 -15.44 -14.76
N SER A 339 0.57 -14.53 -14.92
CA SER A 339 0.77 -13.38 -14.02
C SER A 339 -0.42 -12.41 -13.98
N ASN A 340 -1.27 -12.44 -14.99
CA ASN A 340 -2.44 -11.57 -15.08
C ASN A 340 -3.72 -12.19 -14.51
N LEU A 341 -3.75 -13.47 -14.12
CA LEU A 341 -4.96 -14.08 -13.55
C LEU A 341 -5.29 -13.51 -12.16
N TYR A 342 -6.57 -13.47 -11.80
CA TYR A 342 -6.95 -13.46 -10.38
C TYR A 342 -6.93 -14.90 -9.88
N GLY A 343 -6.03 -15.25 -8.97
CA GLY A 343 -5.87 -16.63 -8.51
C GLY A 343 -5.23 -16.78 -7.13
N LEU A 344 -4.86 -18.01 -6.81
CA LEU A 344 -4.14 -18.35 -5.58
C LEU A 344 -2.65 -18.00 -5.68
N GLU A 345 -2.00 -18.44 -6.76
CA GLU A 345 -0.56 -18.30 -6.99
C GLU A 345 -0.31 -18.02 -8.47
N PRO A 346 -0.81 -16.89 -9.02
CA PRO A 346 -0.42 -16.50 -10.36
C PRO A 346 1.09 -16.26 -10.40
N ASN A 347 1.78 -16.85 -11.38
CA ASN A 347 3.25 -16.73 -11.59
C ASN A 347 4.14 -17.31 -10.48
N TYR A 348 4.35 -16.58 -9.38
CA TYR A 348 5.20 -16.97 -8.26
C TYR A 348 4.53 -16.64 -6.92
N GLY A 349 4.75 -17.46 -5.90
CA GLY A 349 4.09 -17.34 -4.60
C GLY A 349 4.53 -16.19 -3.69
N CYS A 350 5.32 -15.22 -4.16
CA CYS A 350 5.67 -14.05 -3.36
C CYS A 350 4.44 -13.20 -3.05
N CYS A 351 3.62 -12.87 -4.06
CA CYS A 351 2.40 -12.07 -3.89
C CYS A 351 1.39 -12.79 -2.99
N THR A 352 1.24 -14.11 -3.18
CA THR A 352 0.40 -14.98 -2.34
C THR A 352 0.76 -14.88 -0.87
N ALA A 353 2.06 -14.80 -0.54
CA ALA A 353 2.51 -14.63 0.84
C ALA A 353 2.48 -13.17 1.31
N ASN A 354 2.79 -12.21 0.44
CA ASN A 354 3.13 -10.85 0.84
C ASN A 354 1.93 -9.88 0.87
N MET A 355 0.89 -10.12 0.05
CA MET A 355 -0.24 -9.20 -0.10
C MET A 355 -0.98 -8.88 1.21
N HIS A 356 -0.87 -9.77 2.20
CA HIS A 356 -1.65 -9.72 3.44
C HIS A 356 -1.32 -8.50 4.31
N GLN A 357 -0.15 -7.87 4.13
CA GLN A 357 0.28 -6.76 4.97
C GLN A 357 -0.43 -5.42 4.68
N GLY A 358 -0.99 -5.24 3.47
CA GLY A 358 -1.43 -3.94 2.97
C GLY A 358 -2.42 -3.21 3.88
N TRP A 359 -3.62 -3.79 4.10
CA TRP A 359 -4.63 -3.16 4.97
C TRP A 359 -4.24 -3.10 6.44
N PRO A 360 -3.73 -4.17 7.08
CA PRO A 360 -3.35 -4.11 8.50
C PRO A 360 -2.33 -3.01 8.79
N LYS A 361 -1.29 -2.89 7.97
CA LYS A 361 -0.27 -1.85 8.16
C LYS A 361 -0.79 -0.46 7.84
N PHE A 362 -1.61 -0.32 6.81
CA PHE A 362 -2.26 0.96 6.51
C PHE A 362 -3.08 1.45 7.72
N VAL A 363 -3.91 0.58 8.31
CA VAL A 363 -4.72 0.91 9.50
C VAL A 363 -3.85 1.27 10.70
N SER A 364 -2.80 0.49 11.00
CA SER A 364 -1.93 0.77 12.15
C SER A 364 -1.19 2.11 12.04
N HIS A 365 -0.98 2.61 10.81
CA HIS A 365 -0.26 3.85 10.55
C HIS A 365 -1.15 5.06 10.29
N MET A 366 -2.49 4.94 10.33
CA MET A 366 -3.39 6.10 10.11
C MET A 366 -3.21 7.21 11.15
N TRP A 367 -2.73 6.85 12.35
CA TRP A 367 -2.38 7.78 13.41
C TRP A 367 -0.95 7.59 13.90
N MET A 368 -0.30 8.69 14.23
CA MET A 368 1.07 8.71 14.75
C MET A 368 1.20 9.64 15.96
N ALA A 369 2.14 9.34 16.86
CA ALA A 369 2.55 10.26 17.91
C ALA A 369 3.44 11.37 17.32
N THR A 370 3.29 12.59 17.83
CA THR A 370 4.05 13.75 17.38
C THR A 370 5.11 14.18 18.41
N PRO A 371 6.22 14.83 17.99
CA PRO A 371 7.29 15.22 18.91
C PRO A 371 6.86 16.19 20.03
N ASP A 372 5.82 16.97 19.78
CA ASP A 372 5.16 17.89 20.72
C ASP A 372 4.11 17.18 21.61
N GLN A 373 4.22 15.86 21.77
CA GLN A 373 3.41 15.03 22.65
C GLN A 373 1.92 15.00 22.28
N GLY A 374 1.63 15.16 20.99
CA GLY A 374 0.28 15.10 20.43
C GLY A 374 0.04 13.87 19.56
N LEU A 375 -1.01 13.97 18.75
CA LEU A 375 -1.40 12.95 17.77
C LEU A 375 -1.56 13.58 16.40
N ALA A 376 -1.13 12.85 15.37
CA ALA A 376 -1.33 13.19 13.96
C ALA A 376 -2.24 12.17 13.28
N ALA A 377 -3.33 12.65 12.68
CA ALA A 377 -4.11 11.88 11.71
C ALA A 377 -3.45 12.03 10.33
N VAL A 378 -2.71 11.01 9.90
CA VAL A 378 -1.92 11.04 8.65
C VAL A 378 -2.67 10.43 7.46
N ALA A 379 -3.65 9.57 7.69
CA ALA A 379 -4.54 9.02 6.66
C ALA A 379 -5.96 8.91 7.23
N TYR A 380 -6.98 8.92 6.37
CA TYR A 380 -8.37 9.03 6.82
C TYR A 380 -9.23 7.84 6.46
N GLY A 381 -10.16 7.47 7.33
CA GLY A 381 -11.09 6.35 7.18
C GLY A 381 -11.75 6.06 8.53
N PRO A 382 -12.85 5.30 8.59
CA PRO A 382 -13.51 5.03 9.86
C PRO A 382 -12.60 4.21 10.78
N ASN A 383 -12.22 4.78 11.92
CA ASN A 383 -11.29 4.17 12.87
C ASN A 383 -11.44 4.77 14.27
N ARG A 384 -10.81 4.15 15.26
CA ARG A 384 -10.54 4.77 16.57
C ARG A 384 -9.06 4.63 16.91
N VAL A 385 -8.49 5.65 17.55
CA VAL A 385 -7.16 5.60 18.14
C VAL A 385 -7.24 5.78 19.66
N THR A 386 -6.52 4.96 20.41
CA THR A 386 -6.28 5.15 21.84
C THR A 386 -4.77 5.26 22.08
N ALA A 387 -4.32 6.37 22.67
CA ALA A 387 -2.90 6.64 22.87
C ALA A 387 -2.65 7.57 24.06
N LYS A 388 -1.41 7.57 24.54
CA LYS A 388 -0.94 8.52 25.56
C LYS A 388 -0.50 9.83 24.92
N VAL A 389 -0.92 10.95 25.50
CA VAL A 389 -0.64 12.31 25.01
C VAL A 389 -0.34 13.27 26.15
N GLY A 390 0.23 14.43 25.81
CA GLY A 390 0.59 15.48 26.75
C GLY A 390 1.73 15.09 27.70
N GLN A 391 2.15 16.06 28.51
CA GLN A 391 3.31 15.89 29.41
C GLN A 391 3.09 14.85 30.50
N ALA A 392 1.85 14.71 30.96
CA ALA A 392 1.47 13.72 31.97
C ALA A 392 1.34 12.30 31.39
N GLY A 393 1.28 12.14 30.06
CA GLY A 393 1.08 10.86 29.41
C GLY A 393 -0.32 10.28 29.63
N ASP A 394 -1.33 11.14 29.66
CA ASP A 394 -2.74 10.76 29.84
C ASP A 394 -3.24 9.99 28.62
N GLU A 395 -4.08 8.98 28.85
CA GLU A 395 -4.70 8.21 27.77
C GLU A 395 -5.93 8.96 27.22
N VAL A 396 -5.98 9.09 25.90
CA VAL A 396 -7.12 9.65 25.16
C VAL A 396 -7.55 8.69 24.07
N THR A 397 -8.86 8.68 23.77
CA THR A 397 -9.43 8.02 22.60
C THR A 397 -9.98 9.06 21.63
N VAL A 398 -9.65 8.93 20.35
CA VAL A 398 -10.26 9.71 19.27
C VAL A 398 -10.97 8.74 18.33
N THR A 399 -12.29 8.88 18.20
CA THR A 399 -13.10 8.10 17.24
C THR A 399 -13.34 8.93 15.99
N GLN A 400 -12.96 8.40 14.84
CA GLN A 400 -13.14 9.01 13.52
C GLN A 400 -14.30 8.33 12.78
N GLU A 401 -15.39 9.07 12.61
CA GLU A 401 -16.58 8.66 11.86
C GLU A 401 -16.58 9.31 10.48
N THR A 402 -16.50 8.50 9.42
CA THR A 402 -16.45 8.99 8.04
C THR A 402 -16.75 7.89 7.02
N ASP A 403 -17.25 8.30 5.86
CA ASP A 403 -17.32 7.47 4.65
C ASP A 403 -16.14 7.72 3.69
N TYR A 404 -15.11 8.47 4.11
CA TYR A 404 -13.86 8.62 3.36
C TYR A 404 -13.25 7.25 3.03
N PRO A 405 -12.72 7.02 1.81
CA PRO A 405 -12.43 8.00 0.74
C PRO A 405 -13.61 8.32 -0.18
N PHE A 406 -14.79 7.75 0.04
CA PHE A 406 -15.95 7.93 -0.84
C PHE A 406 -16.67 9.28 -0.61
N ALA A 407 -16.48 9.87 0.58
CA ALA A 407 -17.02 11.15 1.00
C ALA A 407 -15.96 12.04 1.65
N GLY A 408 -16.17 13.36 1.59
CA GLY A 408 -15.29 14.37 2.20
C GLY A 408 -15.45 14.65 3.71
N PRO A 409 -16.64 14.50 4.32
CA PRO A 409 -16.81 14.78 5.75
C PRO A 409 -16.12 13.76 6.67
N ILE A 410 -15.39 14.26 7.66
CA ILE A 410 -14.69 13.49 8.69
C ILE A 410 -15.01 14.12 10.05
N ARG A 411 -15.64 13.33 10.93
CA ARG A 411 -15.97 13.76 12.29
C ARG A 411 -15.11 12.99 13.28
N MET A 412 -14.42 13.71 14.16
CA MET A 412 -13.59 13.13 15.21
C MET A 412 -14.15 13.50 16.58
N THR A 413 -14.42 12.51 17.43
CA THR A 413 -14.89 12.71 18.81
C THR A 413 -13.79 12.34 19.79
N ILE A 414 -13.48 13.23 20.71
CA ILE A 414 -12.46 13.01 21.74
C ILE A 414 -13.12 12.47 23.01
N ARG A 415 -12.49 11.45 23.61
CA ARG A 415 -12.80 10.92 24.94
C ARG A 415 -11.52 10.92 25.78
N ALA A 416 -11.62 11.46 26.98
CA ALA A 416 -10.54 11.51 27.97
C ALA A 416 -11.11 11.41 29.39
N ALA A 417 -10.42 10.75 30.30
CA ALA A 417 -10.88 10.57 31.68
C ALA A 417 -10.98 11.90 32.45
N GLN A 418 -10.09 12.85 32.14
CA GLN A 418 -10.05 14.22 32.63
C GLN A 418 -9.71 15.15 31.44
N PRO A 419 -9.86 16.48 31.56
CA PRO A 419 -9.39 17.39 30.52
C PRO A 419 -7.87 17.28 30.31
N VAL A 420 -7.41 17.08 29.07
CA VAL A 420 -5.98 16.90 28.72
C VAL A 420 -5.57 17.90 27.65
N ALA A 421 -4.44 18.58 27.85
CA ALA A 421 -3.88 19.50 26.86
C ALA A 421 -2.89 18.76 25.93
N PHE A 422 -3.17 18.77 24.63
CA PHE A 422 -2.26 18.24 23.61
C PHE A 422 -2.59 18.79 22.21
N PRO A 423 -1.60 18.85 21.30
CA PRO A 423 -1.84 19.23 19.91
C PRO A 423 -2.44 18.08 19.10
N LEU A 424 -3.45 18.38 18.29
CA LEU A 424 -4.00 17.48 17.29
C LEU A 424 -3.59 17.96 15.89
N HIS A 425 -2.78 17.17 15.18
CA HIS A 425 -2.30 17.44 13.83
C HIS A 425 -3.21 16.74 12.81
N LEU A 426 -3.75 17.47 11.86
CA LEU A 426 -4.69 16.96 10.86
C LEU A 426 -4.12 17.23 9.47
N ARG A 427 -3.80 16.17 8.72
CA ARG A 427 -3.32 16.33 7.34
C ARG A 427 -4.38 17.00 6.46
N ILE A 428 -4.01 18.08 5.78
CA ILE A 428 -4.81 18.63 4.70
C ILE A 428 -4.17 18.19 3.38
N PRO A 429 -4.78 17.25 2.63
CA PRO A 429 -4.19 16.73 1.39
C PRO A 429 -3.89 17.83 0.36
N HIS A 430 -2.88 17.65 -0.50
CA HIS A 430 -2.54 18.63 -1.54
C HIS A 430 -3.71 18.92 -2.48
N TRP A 431 -4.53 17.91 -2.76
CA TRP A 431 -5.67 18.03 -3.66
C TRP A 431 -6.88 18.72 -3.01
N ALA A 432 -6.91 18.90 -1.69
CA ALA A 432 -8.07 19.33 -0.92
C ALA A 432 -8.12 20.86 -0.71
N GLY A 433 -7.90 21.63 -1.78
CA GLY A 433 -7.99 23.08 -1.74
C GLY A 433 -9.38 23.56 -1.28
N GLY A 434 -9.44 24.39 -0.24
CA GLY A 434 -10.70 24.84 0.37
C GLY A 434 -11.26 23.93 1.47
N ALA A 435 -10.43 23.03 2.03
CA ALA A 435 -10.78 22.23 3.20
C ALA A 435 -11.30 23.11 4.35
N LYS A 436 -12.33 22.63 5.06
CA LYS A 436 -12.92 23.36 6.20
C LYS A 436 -12.69 22.57 7.47
N LEU A 437 -12.04 23.19 8.45
CA LEU A 437 -11.83 22.64 9.78
C LEU A 437 -12.64 23.43 10.79
N VAL A 438 -13.53 22.76 11.51
CA VAL A 438 -14.35 23.34 12.58
C VAL A 438 -14.07 22.63 13.89
N VAL A 439 -13.75 23.39 14.93
CA VAL A 439 -13.48 22.85 16.27
C VAL A 439 -14.30 23.65 17.27
N ALA A 440 -15.16 22.96 18.03
CA ALA A 440 -16.05 23.60 19.01
C ALA A 440 -16.87 24.78 18.43
N GLY A 441 -17.28 24.69 17.16
CA GLY A 441 -18.05 25.72 16.46
C GLY A 441 -17.23 26.84 15.80
N GLU A 442 -15.91 26.88 16.02
CA GLU A 442 -15.01 27.87 15.41
C GLU A 442 -14.36 27.29 14.15
N THR A 443 -14.36 28.05 13.05
CA THR A 443 -13.65 27.68 11.82
C THR A 443 -12.19 28.06 11.94
N LEU A 444 -11.29 27.09 11.77
CA LEU A 444 -9.85 27.29 11.81
C LEU A 444 -9.27 27.37 10.39
N PRO A 445 -8.19 28.13 10.17
CA PRO A 445 -7.52 28.18 8.88
C PRO A 445 -6.93 26.81 8.52
N THR A 446 -6.98 26.49 7.23
CA THR A 446 -6.39 25.29 6.65
C THR A 446 -5.59 25.69 5.42
N GLN A 447 -4.55 24.92 5.13
CA GLN A 447 -3.76 25.05 3.92
C GLN A 447 -3.50 23.66 3.35
N SER A 448 -3.82 23.46 2.08
CA SER A 448 -3.55 22.19 1.39
C SER A 448 -2.04 21.92 1.33
N GLY A 449 -1.64 20.67 1.56
CA GLY A 449 -0.24 20.27 1.60
C GLY A 449 0.42 20.44 2.97
N GLU A 450 -0.34 20.81 4.01
CA GLU A 450 0.16 21.00 5.37
C GLU A 450 -0.64 20.20 6.41
N PHE A 451 -0.10 20.10 7.63
CA PHE A 451 -0.86 19.65 8.80
C PHE A 451 -1.47 20.86 9.49
N ALA A 452 -2.79 20.91 9.60
CA ALA A 452 -3.47 21.86 10.48
C ALA A 452 -3.29 21.41 11.93
N VAL A 453 -2.74 22.28 12.79
CA VAL A 453 -2.44 21.95 14.19
C VAL A 453 -3.41 22.64 15.12
N VAL A 454 -4.17 21.86 15.88
CA VAL A 454 -5.14 22.35 16.86
C VAL A 454 -4.58 22.16 18.27
N ASN A 455 -4.15 23.26 18.89
CA ASN A 455 -3.69 23.28 20.28
C ASN A 455 -4.86 23.56 21.22
N ARG A 456 -5.24 22.58 22.05
CA ARG A 456 -6.39 22.72 22.95
C ARG A 456 -6.23 21.85 24.20
N THR A 457 -6.94 22.24 25.26
CA THR A 457 -7.33 21.32 26.33
C THR A 457 -8.62 20.62 25.94
N TRP A 458 -8.51 19.33 25.61
CA TRP A 458 -9.61 18.50 25.16
C TRP A 458 -10.34 17.86 26.33
N LYS A 459 -11.66 17.79 26.24
CA LYS A 459 -12.55 17.11 27.19
C LYS A 459 -13.44 16.13 26.46
N THR A 460 -13.95 15.13 27.19
CA THR A 460 -14.86 14.13 26.61
C THR A 460 -16.05 14.79 25.93
N GLY A 461 -16.32 14.38 24.70
CA GLY A 461 -17.41 14.90 23.86
C GLY A 461 -17.01 16.09 23.00
N ASP A 462 -15.79 16.62 23.11
CA ASP A 462 -15.29 17.60 22.15
C ASP A 462 -15.24 16.98 20.74
N VAL A 463 -15.58 17.79 19.74
CA VAL A 463 -15.71 17.37 18.34
C VAL A 463 -14.82 18.23 17.46
N VAL A 464 -14.16 17.56 16.53
CA VAL A 464 -13.44 18.16 15.41
C VAL A 464 -14.09 17.70 14.12
N GLU A 465 -14.49 18.65 13.27
CA GLU A 465 -15.12 18.37 11.98
C GLU A 465 -14.21 18.89 10.86
N LEU A 466 -13.71 17.97 10.04
CA LEU A 466 -12.93 18.27 8.85
C LEU A 466 -13.76 17.90 7.62
N THR A 467 -13.97 18.86 6.72
CA THR A 467 -14.59 18.60 5.42
C THR A 467 -13.56 18.80 4.32
N LEU A 468 -13.22 17.71 3.62
CA LEU A 468 -12.35 17.73 2.46
C LEU A 468 -13.18 17.87 1.17
N PRO A 469 -12.94 18.89 0.33
CA PRO A 469 -13.71 19.09 -0.90
C PRO A 469 -13.36 18.03 -1.95
N MET A 470 -14.34 17.20 -2.29
CA MET A 470 -14.20 16.09 -3.24
C MET A 470 -14.44 16.52 -4.68
N ASN A 471 -13.74 17.58 -5.12
CA ASN A 471 -13.86 18.12 -6.48
C ASN A 471 -13.23 17.15 -7.50
N LEU A 472 -13.75 17.16 -8.73
CA LEU A 472 -13.15 16.38 -9.80
C LEU A 472 -11.85 17.02 -10.28
N ARG A 473 -10.85 16.18 -10.53
CA ARG A 473 -9.56 16.56 -11.10
C ARG A 473 -9.25 15.65 -12.27
N THR A 474 -8.41 16.14 -13.17
CA THR A 474 -7.85 15.33 -14.23
C THR A 474 -6.33 15.26 -14.11
N GLU A 475 -5.76 14.23 -14.70
CA GLU A 475 -4.32 14.10 -14.86
C GLU A 475 -3.99 13.66 -16.29
N ARG A 476 -3.01 14.33 -16.89
CA ARG A 476 -2.47 13.94 -18.20
C ARG A 476 -1.53 12.76 -18.04
N ARG A 477 -1.70 11.74 -18.87
CA ARG A 477 -1.00 10.47 -18.82
C ARG A 477 -0.38 10.13 -20.17
N TYR A 478 0.00 8.86 -20.34
CA TYR A 478 0.69 8.38 -21.52
C TYR A 478 -0.09 8.68 -22.81
N ASN A 479 0.60 9.10 -23.87
CA ASN A 479 0.00 9.54 -25.14
C ASN A 479 -1.09 10.61 -24.99
N ASP A 480 -0.88 11.53 -24.04
CA ASP A 480 -1.80 12.61 -23.70
C ASP A 480 -3.20 12.16 -23.29
N ALA A 481 -3.34 10.88 -22.91
CA ALA A 481 -4.54 10.35 -22.28
C ALA A 481 -4.87 11.11 -21.00
N VAL A 482 -6.10 10.97 -20.52
CA VAL A 482 -6.61 11.61 -19.32
C VAL A 482 -7.11 10.56 -18.32
N SER A 483 -6.81 10.79 -17.04
CA SER A 483 -7.39 10.05 -15.93
C SER A 483 -8.22 10.98 -15.06
N ILE A 484 -9.29 10.46 -14.47
CA ILE A 484 -10.22 11.22 -13.61
C ILE A 484 -10.01 10.84 -12.15
N LEU A 485 -9.94 11.85 -11.29
CA LEU A 485 -9.78 11.68 -9.85
C LEU A 485 -10.88 12.41 -9.08
N ARG A 486 -11.31 11.84 -7.95
CA ARG A 486 -12.14 12.51 -6.94
C ARG A 486 -11.58 12.18 -5.56
N GLY A 487 -11.07 13.18 -4.84
CA GLY A 487 -10.26 12.94 -3.65
C GLY A 487 -9.06 12.03 -3.96
N PRO A 488 -8.81 10.95 -3.19
CA PRO A 488 -7.74 10.00 -3.45
C PRO A 488 -8.16 8.85 -4.41
N LEU A 489 -9.35 8.88 -4.99
CA LEU A 489 -9.85 7.82 -5.87
C LEU A 489 -9.61 8.15 -7.34
N TYR A 490 -9.03 7.21 -8.08
CA TYR A 490 -9.05 7.18 -9.54
C TYR A 490 -10.33 6.51 -10.02
N PHE A 491 -10.86 6.95 -11.16
CA PHE A 491 -12.06 6.39 -11.76
C PHE A 491 -11.73 5.70 -13.08
N SER A 492 -12.39 4.58 -13.30
CA SER A 492 -12.21 3.71 -14.46
C SER A 492 -13.55 3.35 -15.08
N LEU A 493 -13.54 3.02 -16.37
CA LEU A 493 -14.72 2.57 -17.07
C LEU A 493 -15.29 1.31 -16.41
N ARG A 494 -16.58 1.32 -16.10
CA ARG A 494 -17.32 0.11 -15.71
C ARG A 494 -17.51 -0.76 -16.95
N ILE A 495 -16.68 -1.78 -17.09
CA ILE A 495 -16.77 -2.79 -18.15
C ILE A 495 -17.58 -3.96 -17.62
N GLY A 496 -18.53 -4.47 -18.41
CA GLY A 496 -19.23 -5.70 -18.07
C GLY A 496 -18.28 -6.90 -18.09
N GLU A 497 -18.41 -7.80 -17.13
CA GLU A 497 -17.44 -8.88 -16.91
C GLU A 497 -18.10 -10.26 -17.06
N LYS A 498 -17.41 -11.19 -17.72
CA LYS A 498 -17.73 -12.62 -17.72
C LYS A 498 -16.58 -13.39 -17.09
N TRP A 499 -16.88 -14.03 -15.97
CA TRP A 499 -15.92 -14.81 -15.19
C TRP A 499 -15.92 -16.27 -15.61
N THR A 500 -14.73 -16.83 -15.85
CA THR A 500 -14.54 -18.25 -16.18
C THR A 500 -13.58 -18.87 -15.17
N LYS A 501 -14.05 -19.92 -14.48
CA LYS A 501 -13.24 -20.72 -13.57
C LYS A 501 -12.24 -21.55 -14.37
N LEU A 502 -10.95 -21.39 -14.08
CA LEU A 502 -9.87 -22.19 -14.70
C LEU A 502 -9.48 -23.37 -13.82
N LYS A 503 -9.21 -23.12 -12.53
CA LYS A 503 -8.70 -24.15 -11.60
C LYS A 503 -9.20 -23.92 -10.19
N SER A 504 -9.60 -25.00 -9.52
CA SER A 504 -9.91 -25.03 -8.08
C SER A 504 -8.72 -25.61 -7.32
N TYR A 505 -8.33 -25.01 -6.20
CA TYR A 505 -7.27 -25.54 -5.31
C TYR A 505 -7.81 -26.16 -4.03
N HIS A 506 -9.12 -26.02 -3.80
CA HIS A 506 -9.80 -26.55 -2.63
C HIS A 506 -11.22 -27.02 -3.01
N ASP A 507 -11.73 -28.01 -2.28
CA ASP A 507 -13.04 -28.63 -2.54
C ASP A 507 -14.20 -27.74 -2.09
N THR A 508 -14.05 -27.09 -0.92
CA THR A 508 -15.11 -26.28 -0.30
C THR A 508 -14.85 -24.76 -0.26
N LEU A 509 -13.59 -24.33 -0.25
CA LEU A 509 -13.21 -22.92 -0.20
C LEU A 509 -13.09 -22.37 -1.62
N PRO A 510 -13.45 -21.10 -1.88
CA PRO A 510 -13.46 -20.51 -3.23
C PRO A 510 -12.05 -20.10 -3.71
N VAL A 511 -11.06 -20.95 -3.48
CA VAL A 511 -9.68 -20.77 -3.92
C VAL A 511 -9.57 -21.17 -5.39
N ILE A 512 -9.78 -20.18 -6.25
CA ILE A 512 -10.01 -20.39 -7.69
C ILE A 512 -9.15 -19.44 -8.52
N ASP A 513 -8.56 -19.96 -9.59
CA ASP A 513 -8.00 -19.15 -10.66
C ASP A 513 -9.10 -18.76 -11.66
N TRP A 514 -9.20 -17.46 -11.94
CA TRP A 514 -10.23 -16.84 -12.76
C TRP A 514 -9.65 -16.17 -14.00
N GLN A 515 -10.31 -16.43 -15.14
CA GLN A 515 -10.23 -15.64 -16.36
C GLN A 515 -11.43 -14.68 -16.41
N ILE A 516 -11.24 -13.47 -16.94
CA ILE A 516 -12.29 -12.45 -17.05
C ILE A 516 -12.27 -11.84 -18.45
N GLU A 517 -13.39 -11.96 -19.15
CA GLU A 517 -13.61 -11.42 -20.51
C GLU A 517 -14.59 -10.24 -20.48
N PRO A 518 -14.41 -9.21 -21.32
CA PRO A 518 -15.34 -8.09 -21.40
C PRO A 518 -16.65 -8.52 -22.10
N THR A 519 -17.80 -8.12 -21.54
CA THR A 519 -19.13 -8.31 -22.15
C THR A 519 -19.71 -7.02 -22.74
N THR A 520 -19.07 -5.89 -22.44
CA THR A 520 -19.38 -4.58 -23.04
C THR A 520 -18.15 -4.03 -23.75
N PRO A 521 -18.31 -3.08 -24.69
CA PRO A 521 -17.17 -2.38 -25.28
C PRO A 521 -16.34 -1.67 -24.19
N TRP A 522 -15.03 -1.60 -24.41
CA TRP A 522 -14.07 -0.96 -23.51
C TRP A 522 -13.30 0.19 -24.18
N ASN A 523 -13.23 0.19 -25.51
CA ASN A 523 -12.43 1.08 -26.35
C ASN A 523 -13.08 2.45 -26.55
N TYR A 524 -13.49 3.08 -25.44
CA TYR A 524 -14.02 4.43 -25.43
C TYR A 524 -12.93 5.46 -25.18
N GLY A 525 -12.99 6.58 -25.91
CA GLY A 525 -12.36 7.82 -25.48
C GLY A 525 -13.37 8.72 -24.75
N LEU A 526 -12.89 9.55 -23.83
CA LEU A 526 -13.73 10.48 -23.07
C LEU A 526 -13.91 11.81 -23.80
N GLN A 527 -15.16 12.26 -23.87
CA GLN A 527 -15.49 13.61 -24.32
C GLN A 527 -15.49 14.54 -23.10
N ILE A 528 -14.33 15.13 -22.83
CA ILE A 528 -14.08 15.91 -21.61
C ILE A 528 -13.27 17.17 -21.90
N ASP A 529 -13.54 18.23 -21.15
CA ASP A 529 -12.62 19.35 -20.93
C ASP A 529 -11.71 19.04 -19.72
N PRO A 530 -10.43 18.70 -19.93
CA PRO A 530 -9.54 18.37 -18.82
C PRO A 530 -9.29 19.53 -17.85
N ALA A 531 -9.44 20.78 -18.29
CA ALA A 531 -9.29 21.97 -17.45
C ALA A 531 -10.51 22.22 -16.57
N ASN A 532 -11.68 21.71 -16.96
CA ASN A 532 -12.93 21.83 -16.21
C ASN A 532 -13.75 20.52 -16.26
N PRO A 533 -13.29 19.47 -15.57
CA PRO A 533 -13.92 18.15 -15.65
C PRO A 533 -15.37 18.13 -15.17
N GLU A 534 -15.75 18.99 -14.22
CA GLU A 534 -17.12 19.07 -13.69
C GLU A 534 -18.13 19.61 -14.70
N ALA A 535 -17.69 20.36 -15.71
CA ALA A 535 -18.56 20.75 -16.83
C ALA A 535 -18.87 19.57 -17.78
N SER A 536 -18.05 18.52 -17.74
CA SER A 536 -18.16 17.35 -18.63
C SER A 536 -18.74 16.12 -17.93
N ILE A 537 -18.51 16.00 -16.62
CA ILE A 537 -18.96 14.89 -15.77
C ILE A 537 -20.06 15.44 -14.85
N THR A 538 -21.31 15.15 -15.21
CA THR A 538 -22.47 15.88 -14.71
C THR A 538 -23.06 15.31 -13.43
N GLN A 539 -22.68 14.10 -13.01
CA GLN A 539 -23.28 13.46 -11.84
C GLN A 539 -22.31 12.51 -11.15
N ALA A 540 -22.16 12.68 -9.83
CA ALA A 540 -21.61 11.68 -8.93
C ALA A 540 -22.77 11.12 -8.10
N VAL A 541 -23.19 9.88 -8.37
CA VAL A 541 -24.10 9.16 -7.48
C VAL A 541 -23.27 8.58 -6.35
N GLN A 542 -23.57 8.99 -5.12
CA GLN A 542 -22.87 8.51 -3.93
C GLN A 542 -23.83 7.70 -3.06
N HIS A 543 -23.39 6.50 -2.69
CA HIS A 543 -24.06 5.63 -1.74
C HIS A 543 -23.20 5.48 -0.49
N LYS A 544 -23.85 5.14 0.64
CA LYS A 544 -23.11 4.73 1.83
C LYS A 544 -22.33 3.44 1.50
N PRO A 545 -21.03 3.36 1.84
CA PRO A 545 -20.26 2.14 1.58
C PRO A 545 -20.87 0.94 2.31
N GLY A 546 -21.03 -0.16 1.58
CA GLY A 546 -21.43 -1.45 2.13
C GLY A 546 -20.25 -2.23 2.71
N LYS A 547 -20.46 -3.52 2.99
CA LYS A 547 -19.42 -4.42 3.51
C LYS A 547 -18.33 -4.79 2.51
N LEU A 548 -18.63 -4.65 1.21
CA LEU A 548 -17.72 -4.92 0.10
C LEU A 548 -17.59 -3.65 -0.76
N PRO A 549 -16.98 -2.58 -0.25
CA PRO A 549 -16.97 -1.27 -0.94
C PRO A 549 -16.13 -1.29 -2.24
N PHE A 550 -15.31 -2.31 -2.43
CA PHE A 550 -14.52 -2.51 -3.64
C PHE A 550 -15.08 -3.61 -4.55
N ASP A 551 -16.33 -4.03 -4.34
CA ASP A 551 -17.08 -4.81 -5.32
C ASP A 551 -17.60 -3.91 -6.46
N THR A 552 -17.63 -4.42 -7.69
CA THR A 552 -18.04 -3.68 -8.89
C THR A 552 -19.48 -3.16 -8.78
N ASP A 553 -20.39 -4.00 -8.27
CA ASP A 553 -21.82 -3.71 -8.17
C ASP A 553 -22.13 -2.86 -6.93
N ALA A 554 -21.30 -2.95 -5.89
CA ALA A 554 -21.44 -2.17 -4.65
C ALA A 554 -20.59 -0.89 -4.61
N ALA A 555 -20.03 -0.46 -5.75
CA ALA A 555 -19.18 0.73 -5.86
C ALA A 555 -19.86 1.97 -5.22
N PRO A 556 -19.29 2.56 -4.15
CA PRO A 556 -19.96 3.64 -3.41
C PRO A 556 -20.09 4.96 -4.17
N VAL A 557 -19.33 5.14 -5.25
CA VAL A 557 -19.37 6.34 -6.09
C VAL A 557 -19.44 5.92 -7.55
N VAL A 558 -20.38 6.49 -8.31
CA VAL A 558 -20.48 6.31 -9.75
C VAL A 558 -20.50 7.69 -10.42
N LEU A 559 -19.59 7.93 -11.35
CA LEU A 559 -19.55 9.13 -12.17
C LEU A 559 -20.23 8.86 -13.52
N LYS A 560 -21.07 9.78 -13.98
CA LYS A 560 -21.63 9.76 -15.35
C LYS A 560 -20.79 10.64 -16.26
N ALA A 561 -20.20 10.03 -17.28
CA ALA A 561 -19.39 10.70 -18.28
C ALA A 561 -19.96 10.46 -19.69
N ARG A 562 -19.43 11.18 -20.68
CA ARG A 562 -19.73 10.93 -22.10
C ARG A 562 -18.47 10.51 -22.81
N GLY A 563 -18.61 9.61 -23.78
CA GLY A 563 -17.51 9.19 -24.62
C GLY A 563 -17.99 8.69 -25.97
N ARG A 564 -17.04 8.33 -26.82
CA ARG A 564 -17.28 7.75 -28.14
C ARG A 564 -16.38 6.54 -28.30
N LEU A 565 -16.86 5.53 -29.03
CA LEU A 565 -16.04 4.39 -29.40
C LEU A 565 -14.89 4.83 -30.31
N ILE A 566 -13.76 4.17 -30.15
CA ILE A 566 -12.57 4.30 -30.99
C ILE A 566 -12.35 2.92 -31.66
N PRO A 567 -12.99 2.63 -32.80
CA PRO A 567 -12.96 1.29 -33.42
C PRO A 567 -11.56 0.77 -33.77
N GLN A 568 -10.62 1.69 -34.01
CA GLN A 568 -9.22 1.38 -34.29
C GLN A 568 -8.40 1.02 -33.04
N TRP A 569 -8.90 1.32 -31.83
CA TRP A 569 -8.23 0.91 -30.60
C TRP A 569 -8.68 -0.51 -30.24
N GLN A 570 -7.85 -1.48 -30.65
CA GLN A 570 -8.16 -2.92 -30.56
C GLN A 570 -7.28 -3.61 -29.54
N ILE A 571 -7.54 -4.89 -29.26
CA ILE A 571 -6.67 -5.73 -28.44
C ILE A 571 -5.40 -6.03 -29.25
N GLU A 572 -4.23 -5.80 -28.64
CA GLU A 572 -2.94 -6.21 -29.19
C GLU A 572 -2.18 -7.00 -28.12
N HIS A 573 -1.59 -8.13 -28.50
CA HIS A 573 -0.88 -9.01 -27.56
C HIS A 573 -1.68 -9.30 -26.26
N HIS A 574 -3.00 -9.50 -26.40
CA HIS A 574 -3.92 -9.81 -25.28
C HIS A 574 -4.00 -8.74 -24.18
N SER A 575 -3.61 -7.51 -24.50
CA SER A 575 -3.83 -6.31 -23.69
C SER A 575 -4.65 -5.30 -24.49
N ALA A 576 -5.06 -4.19 -23.85
CA ALA A 576 -5.48 -3.04 -24.65
C ALA A 576 -4.33 -2.72 -25.62
N GLY A 577 -4.63 -2.45 -26.88
CA GLY A 577 -3.61 -1.98 -27.82
C GLY A 577 -3.02 -0.65 -27.35
N GLU A 578 -1.99 -0.20 -28.04
CA GLU A 578 -1.35 1.08 -27.74
C GLU A 578 -2.39 2.21 -27.56
N THR A 579 -2.37 2.88 -26.41
CA THR A 579 -3.33 3.96 -26.13
C THR A 579 -3.21 5.05 -27.20
N PRO A 580 -4.29 5.37 -27.95
CA PRO A 580 -4.25 6.39 -28.98
C PRO A 580 -3.76 7.74 -28.47
N VAL A 581 -2.96 8.43 -29.28
CA VAL A 581 -2.52 9.81 -28.99
C VAL A 581 -3.72 10.74 -28.99
N SER A 582 -3.93 11.42 -27.87
CA SER A 582 -5.04 12.36 -27.70
C SER A 582 -4.75 13.73 -28.32
N PRO A 583 -5.75 14.44 -28.87
CA PRO A 583 -7.13 14.01 -29.03
C PRO A 583 -7.33 13.08 -30.24
N VAL A 584 -8.33 12.20 -30.14
CA VAL A 584 -8.75 11.28 -31.20
C VAL A 584 -10.04 11.77 -31.86
N THR A 585 -10.14 11.63 -33.18
CA THR A 585 -11.37 11.90 -33.93
C THR A 585 -12.08 10.58 -34.24
N THR A 586 -13.39 10.54 -34.03
CA THR A 586 -14.25 9.38 -34.31
C THR A 586 -15.66 9.86 -34.63
N ASP A 587 -16.29 9.26 -35.64
CA ASP A 587 -17.67 9.56 -36.05
C ASP A 587 -18.71 8.71 -35.27
N GLU A 588 -18.25 7.83 -34.39
CA GLU A 588 -19.10 6.99 -33.55
C GLU A 588 -19.99 7.84 -32.63
N PRO A 589 -21.25 7.42 -32.37
CA PRO A 589 -22.19 8.21 -31.59
C PRO A 589 -21.72 8.42 -30.14
N VAL A 590 -22.10 9.57 -29.56
CA VAL A 590 -21.89 9.85 -28.14
C VAL A 590 -22.67 8.84 -27.31
N THR A 591 -21.98 8.22 -26.36
CA THR A 591 -22.52 7.23 -25.43
C THR A 591 -22.30 7.71 -24.00
N GLU A 592 -23.30 7.49 -23.13
CA GLU A 592 -23.14 7.71 -21.69
C GLU A 592 -22.32 6.56 -21.09
N LEU A 593 -21.34 6.90 -20.27
CA LEU A 593 -20.44 5.97 -19.61
C LEU A 593 -20.57 6.07 -18.10
N GLU A 594 -20.47 4.93 -17.42
CA GLU A 594 -20.30 4.86 -15.97
C GLU A 594 -18.83 4.68 -15.63
N LEU A 595 -18.29 5.60 -14.82
CA LEU A 595 -16.97 5.45 -14.24
C LEU A 595 -17.10 5.15 -12.75
N ILE A 596 -16.39 4.13 -12.28
CA ILE A 596 -16.37 3.71 -10.87
C ILE A 596 -14.94 3.73 -10.34
N PRO A 597 -14.74 3.76 -8.99
CA PRO A 597 -13.41 3.73 -8.41
C PRO A 597 -12.57 2.57 -8.97
N TYR A 598 -11.30 2.83 -9.27
CA TYR A 598 -10.36 1.86 -9.80
C TYR A 598 -10.31 0.59 -8.95
N GLY A 599 -10.32 0.74 -7.61
CA GLY A 599 -10.33 -0.37 -6.67
C GLY A 599 -11.53 -1.30 -6.81
N SER A 600 -12.63 -0.83 -7.41
CA SER A 600 -13.86 -1.57 -7.67
C SER A 600 -13.92 -2.20 -9.08
N THR A 601 -12.81 -2.30 -9.81
CA THR A 601 -12.76 -2.86 -11.17
C THR A 601 -11.82 -4.05 -11.28
N ARG A 602 -12.15 -5.04 -12.13
CA ARG A 602 -11.24 -6.12 -12.53
C ARG A 602 -10.90 -6.02 -14.01
N LEU A 603 -11.85 -5.62 -14.84
CA LEU A 603 -11.58 -5.02 -16.14
C LEU A 603 -11.72 -3.51 -16.07
N ARG A 604 -10.79 -2.77 -16.69
CA ARG A 604 -10.72 -1.31 -16.53
C ARG A 604 -10.03 -0.61 -17.71
N ILE A 605 -10.52 0.58 -18.04
CA ILE A 605 -9.75 1.64 -18.67
C ILE A 605 -9.69 2.79 -17.68
N THR A 606 -8.48 3.25 -17.34
CA THR A 606 -8.26 4.36 -16.41
C THR A 606 -7.50 5.51 -17.07
N GLU A 607 -6.70 5.22 -18.09
CA GLU A 607 -6.05 6.21 -18.95
C GLU A 607 -6.80 6.26 -20.27
N PHE A 608 -7.68 7.26 -20.40
CA PHE A 608 -8.60 7.40 -21.53
C PHE A 608 -8.02 8.32 -22.60
N PRO A 609 -8.08 7.94 -23.89
CA PRO A 609 -7.92 8.92 -24.95
C PRO A 609 -9.00 10.00 -24.85
N VAL A 610 -8.66 11.26 -25.13
CA VAL A 610 -9.65 12.35 -25.23
C VAL A 610 -10.24 12.34 -26.64
N VAL A 611 -11.56 12.37 -26.78
CA VAL A 611 -12.24 12.46 -28.09
C VAL A 611 -12.87 13.84 -28.29
N ARG A 612 -12.92 14.27 -29.56
CA ARG A 612 -13.58 15.51 -29.99
C ARG A 612 -14.81 15.25 -30.84
#